data_AF-A0A2T4H4W1-F1
#
_entry.id   AF-A0A2T4H4W1-F1
#
_cell.length_a   1.000
_cell.length_b   1.000
_cell.length_c   1.000
_cell.angle_alpha   90.00
_cell.angle_beta   90.00
_cell.angle_gamma   90.00
#
_symmetry.space_group_name_H-M   'P 1'
#
loop_
_entity.id
_entity.type
_entity.pdbx_description
1 polymer ?
#
loop_
_entity_poly.entity_id
_entity_poly.type
_entity_poly.pdbx_seq_one_letter_code
_entity_poly.pdbx_strand_id
1 'polypeptide(L)'
;MRFSVAAASAALLALAEARITGIQVPKEIKAGEAFEAIVVRENYIQSVFDSSIVFGYSANPYPGTIGQVLDSTPLGKADHPESAQKGKGVVSAALLSVYGASGSPTLSEYNVTVTIGDKTSTEYGSSS
;
A
#
# COMPACT_ATOMS: atom_id res chain seq x y z
N MET A 1 -54.00 20.13 -0.40
CA MET A 1 -52.61 20.00 0.09
C MET A 1 -51.78 19.44 -1.05
N ARG A 2 -50.93 20.25 -1.67
CA ARG A 2 -50.08 19.87 -2.80
C ARG A 2 -48.65 19.92 -2.30
N PHE A 3 -48.23 18.84 -1.64
CA PHE A 3 -46.88 18.68 -1.15
C PHE A 3 -46.00 18.36 -2.35
N SER A 4 -45.11 19.30 -2.66
CA SER A 4 -44.09 19.21 -3.69
C SER A 4 -43.23 17.97 -3.50
N VAL A 5 -43.35 16.99 -4.41
CA VAL A 5 -42.51 15.77 -4.47
C VAL A 5 -41.11 16.08 -5.07
N ALA A 6 -40.70 17.35 -5.16
CA ALA A 6 -39.59 17.79 -6.01
C ALA A 6 -38.23 17.96 -5.33
N ALA A 7 -38.01 17.48 -4.10
CA ALA A 7 -36.75 17.73 -3.40
C ALA A 7 -36.26 16.55 -2.53
N ALA A 8 -36.15 15.36 -3.13
CA ALA A 8 -35.44 14.23 -2.52
C ALA A 8 -34.52 13.53 -3.53
N SER A 9 -33.81 14.31 -4.34
CA SER A 9 -32.62 13.86 -5.08
C SER A 9 -31.38 14.54 -4.50
N ALA A 10 -31.29 14.57 -3.17
CA ALA A 10 -30.06 14.92 -2.48
C ALA A 10 -29.04 13.82 -2.78
N ALA A 11 -28.03 14.21 -3.55
CA ALA A 11 -26.92 13.41 -4.04
C ALA A 11 -26.53 12.25 -3.11
N LEU A 12 -26.76 11.02 -3.58
CA LEU A 12 -25.91 9.89 -3.23
C LEU A 12 -24.53 10.19 -3.83
N LEU A 13 -23.76 11.03 -3.13
CA LEU A 13 -22.32 11.05 -3.30
C LEU A 13 -21.87 9.66 -2.87
N ALA A 14 -21.69 8.75 -3.83
CA ALA A 14 -20.94 7.54 -3.60
C ALA A 14 -19.60 8.00 -3.03
N LEU A 15 -19.36 7.77 -1.74
CA LEU A 15 -18.01 7.88 -1.22
C LEU A 15 -17.22 6.89 -2.06
N ALA A 16 -16.34 7.39 -2.92
CA ALA A 16 -15.45 6.54 -3.66
C ALA A 16 -14.58 5.84 -2.62
N GLU A 17 -14.88 4.57 -2.35
CA GLU A 17 -14.07 3.75 -1.47
C GLU A 17 -12.82 3.40 -2.26
N ALA A 18 -11.71 4.01 -1.86
CA ALA A 18 -10.43 3.81 -2.52
C ALA A 18 -9.78 2.55 -1.94
N ARG A 19 -9.48 1.57 -2.80
CA ARG A 19 -8.70 0.40 -2.38
C ARG A 19 -7.22 0.65 -2.61
N ILE A 20 -6.37 0.02 -1.82
CA ILE A 20 -4.93 -0.03 -2.12
C ILE A 20 -4.71 -0.98 -3.29
N THR A 21 -3.91 -0.53 -4.25
CA THR A 21 -3.55 -1.30 -5.45
C THR A 21 -2.07 -1.47 -5.66
N GLY A 22 -1.26 -0.82 -4.84
CA GLY A 22 0.18 -0.97 -4.94
C GLY A 22 0.94 -0.10 -3.96
N ILE A 23 2.25 -0.19 -4.09
CA ILE A 23 3.21 0.63 -3.37
C ILE A 23 4.20 1.25 -4.37
N GLN A 24 4.75 2.40 -4.00
CA GLN A 24 5.90 2.99 -4.65
C GLN A 24 6.99 3.24 -3.62
N VAL A 25 8.22 2.94 -4.02
CA VAL A 25 9.41 3.18 -3.20
C VAL A 25 10.52 3.76 -4.08
N PRO A 26 11.49 4.50 -3.52
CA PRO A 26 12.62 5.00 -4.29
C PRO A 26 13.36 3.87 -5.02
N LYS A 27 13.77 4.10 -6.27
CA LYS A 27 14.54 3.12 -7.06
C LYS A 27 15.89 2.81 -6.43
N GLU A 28 16.45 3.78 -5.71
CA GLU A 28 17.65 3.62 -4.91
C GLU A 28 17.35 4.08 -3.48
N ILE A 29 17.73 3.29 -2.47
CA ILE A 29 17.52 3.60 -1.06
C ILE A 29 18.88 3.59 -0.38
N LYS A 30 19.21 4.63 0.39
CA LYS A 30 20.46 4.64 1.14
C LYS A 30 20.44 3.62 2.26
N ALA A 31 21.49 2.81 2.37
CA ALA A 31 21.58 1.80 3.41
C ALA A 31 21.54 2.41 4.83
N GLY A 32 20.67 1.86 5.68
CA GLY A 32 20.53 2.28 7.08
C GLY A 32 19.82 3.61 7.28
N GLU A 33 19.27 4.22 6.23
CA GLU A 33 18.46 5.42 6.31
C GLU A 33 16.99 5.09 6.03
N ALA A 34 16.08 5.76 6.73
CA ALA A 34 14.65 5.66 6.47
C ALA A 34 14.31 6.20 5.07
N PHE A 35 13.25 5.67 4.47
CA PHE A 35 12.74 6.14 3.19
C PHE A 35 11.22 6.25 3.21
N GLU A 36 10.69 7.07 2.30
CA GLU A 36 9.25 7.22 2.11
C GLU A 36 8.72 6.13 1.18
N ALA A 37 7.71 5.40 1.63
CA ALA A 37 6.94 4.47 0.81
C ALA A 37 5.54 5.05 0.57
N ILE A 38 5.14 5.16 -0.68
CA ILE A 38 3.85 5.72 -1.09
C ILE A 38 2.89 4.57 -1.35
N VAL A 39 1.72 4.61 -0.71
CA VAL A 39 0.64 3.65 -0.97
C VAL A 39 -0.24 4.16 -2.11
N VAL A 40 -0.31 3.39 -3.19
CA VAL A 40 -1.13 3.70 -4.37
C VAL A 40 -2.56 3.24 -4.12
N ARG A 41 -3.50 4.13 -4.40
CA ARG A 41 -4.93 3.88 -4.23
C ARG A 41 -5.70 4.19 -5.50
N GLU A 42 -6.76 3.44 -5.74
CA GLU A 42 -7.69 3.69 -6.85
C GLU A 42 -9.13 3.62 -6.37
N ASN A 43 -10.04 4.29 -7.08
CA ASN A 43 -11.47 4.20 -6.81
C ASN A 43 -11.98 2.79 -7.08
N TYR A 44 -12.74 2.23 -6.14
CA TYR A 44 -13.36 0.93 -6.27
C TYR A 44 -14.87 1.01 -6.05
N ILE A 45 -15.63 0.18 -6.77
CA ILE A 45 -17.11 0.22 -6.75
C ILE A 45 -17.72 -0.42 -5.49
N GLN A 46 -16.93 -1.21 -4.75
CA GLN A 46 -17.36 -1.85 -3.51
C GLN A 46 -16.60 -1.31 -2.32
N SER A 47 -17.17 -1.54 -1.13
CA SER A 47 -16.52 -1.15 0.09
C SER A 47 -15.25 -1.93 0.38
N VAL A 48 -14.21 -1.23 0.85
CA VAL A 48 -12.91 -1.83 1.19
C VAL A 48 -12.40 -1.31 2.52
N PHE A 49 -12.15 -2.23 3.44
CA PHE A 49 -11.48 -1.96 4.69
C PHE A 49 -10.06 -2.52 4.65
N ASP A 50 -9.07 -1.65 4.47
CA ASP A 50 -7.66 -2.00 4.53
C ASP A 50 -7.19 -1.99 5.99
N SER A 51 -6.84 -3.16 6.53
CA SER A 51 -6.58 -3.33 7.97
C SER A 51 -5.14 -3.01 8.36
N SER A 52 -4.18 -3.58 7.63
CA SER A 52 -2.76 -3.46 7.95
C SER A 52 -1.89 -3.76 6.75
N ILE A 53 -0.75 -3.07 6.66
CA ILE A 53 0.29 -3.33 5.68
C ILE A 53 1.61 -3.66 6.40
N VAL A 54 2.30 -4.69 5.93
CA VAL A 54 3.61 -5.10 6.45
C VAL A 54 4.63 -5.01 5.34
N PHE A 55 5.66 -4.18 5.52
CA PHE A 55 6.76 -4.04 4.58
C PHE A 55 7.90 -4.98 4.93
N GLY A 56 8.52 -5.56 3.91
CA GLY A 56 9.69 -6.40 4.05
C GLY A 56 10.69 -6.20 2.91
N TYR A 57 11.89 -6.74 3.10
CA TYR A 57 12.96 -6.69 2.11
C TYR A 57 13.68 -8.03 2.00
N SER A 58 14.03 -8.40 0.77
CA SER A 58 14.93 -9.53 0.52
C SER A 58 15.88 -9.27 -0.64
N ALA A 59 17.17 -9.54 -0.42
CA ALA A 59 18.16 -9.61 -1.50
C ALA A 59 17.97 -10.84 -2.40
N ASN A 60 17.35 -11.90 -1.87
CA ASN A 60 17.05 -13.14 -2.60
C ASN A 60 15.59 -13.57 -2.30
N PRO A 61 14.60 -12.97 -2.99
CA PRO A 61 13.18 -13.18 -2.66
C PRO A 61 12.73 -14.61 -2.95
N TYR A 62 11.95 -15.18 -2.03
CA TYR A 62 11.26 -16.46 -2.23
C TYR A 62 9.76 -16.20 -2.47
N PRO A 63 9.10 -16.87 -3.44
CA PRO A 63 7.70 -16.61 -3.77
C PRO A 63 6.76 -16.73 -2.56
N GLY A 64 5.87 -15.74 -2.41
CA GLY A 64 4.87 -15.69 -1.32
C GLY A 64 5.45 -15.29 0.04
N THR A 65 6.62 -14.66 0.07
CA THR A 65 7.26 -14.18 1.31
C THR A 65 7.75 -12.75 1.15
N ILE A 66 7.63 -11.96 2.21
CA ILE A 66 8.08 -10.57 2.24
C ILE A 66 9.55 -10.40 2.65
N GLY A 67 10.26 -11.49 2.94
CA GLY A 67 11.64 -11.44 3.42
C GLY A 67 11.76 -10.94 4.87
N GLN A 68 12.81 -10.15 5.14
CA GLN A 68 13.03 -9.52 6.44
C GLN A 68 12.00 -8.41 6.64
N VAL A 69 11.21 -8.49 7.72
CA VAL A 69 10.25 -7.44 8.09
C VAL A 69 11.00 -6.14 8.36
N LEU A 70 10.59 -5.09 7.66
CA LEU A 70 11.11 -3.73 7.82
C LEU A 70 10.20 -2.89 8.72
N ASP A 71 8.90 -2.95 8.47
CA ASP A 71 7.89 -2.24 9.26
C ASP A 71 6.51 -2.93 9.19
N SER A 72 5.68 -2.70 10.19
CA SER A 72 4.29 -3.12 10.21
C SER A 72 3.41 -1.97 10.70
N THR A 73 2.55 -1.50 9.81
CA THR A 73 1.71 -0.34 10.06
C THR A 73 0.22 -0.74 10.02
N PRO A 74 -0.54 -0.53 11.12
CA PRO A 74 -1.99 -0.50 11.03
C PRO A 74 -2.41 0.73 10.22
N LEU A 75 -3.24 0.55 9.18
CA LEU A 75 -3.55 1.61 8.24
C LEU A 75 -4.45 2.66 8.92
N GLY A 76 -3.80 3.70 9.46
CA GLY A 76 -4.35 4.77 10.30
C GLY A 76 -3.27 5.72 10.87
N LYS A 77 -2.03 5.24 11.05
CA LYS A 77 -0.79 6.03 11.27
C LYS A 77 0.39 5.24 10.69
N ALA A 78 1.21 5.85 9.84
CA ALA A 78 2.37 5.18 9.23
C ALA A 78 3.67 5.83 9.71
N ASP A 79 4.62 4.99 10.11
CA ASP A 79 6.02 5.35 10.37
C ASP A 79 6.92 4.69 9.30
N HIS A 80 8.15 5.19 9.14
CA HIS A 80 9.04 4.82 8.03
C HIS A 80 9.94 3.61 8.38
N PRO A 81 10.14 2.66 7.44
CA PRO A 81 10.97 1.47 7.67
C PRO A 81 12.47 1.77 7.81
N GLU A 82 13.17 1.08 8.72
CA GLU A 82 14.63 1.15 8.89
C GLU A 82 15.37 -0.16 8.56
N SER A 83 16.56 0.04 7.98
CA SER A 83 17.65 -0.93 7.75
C SER A 83 17.41 -2.01 6.67
N ALA A 84 18.23 -1.94 5.62
CA ALA A 84 18.37 -2.98 4.59
C ALA A 84 19.84 -3.12 4.20
N GLN A 85 20.27 -4.33 3.85
CA GLN A 85 21.64 -4.60 3.37
C GLN A 85 21.84 -4.03 1.96
N LYS A 86 23.03 -3.44 1.71
CA LYS A 86 23.43 -2.90 0.40
C LYS A 86 23.32 -3.96 -0.71
N GLY A 87 22.96 -3.50 -1.91
CA GLY A 87 22.84 -4.34 -3.10
C GLY A 87 21.46 -4.28 -3.74
N LYS A 88 21.26 -5.07 -4.79
CA LYS A 88 19.93 -5.23 -5.40
C LYS A 88 19.06 -6.10 -4.50
N GLY A 89 17.80 -5.71 -4.37
CA GLY A 89 16.81 -6.50 -3.65
C GLY A 89 15.39 -6.10 -4.03
N VAL A 90 14.43 -6.73 -3.37
CA VAL A 90 13.01 -6.48 -3.54
C VAL A 90 12.45 -5.96 -2.23
N VAL A 91 11.76 -4.83 -2.28
CA VAL A 91 10.87 -4.39 -1.21
C VAL A 91 9.49 -4.97 -1.49
N SER A 92 8.95 -5.67 -0.51
CA SER A 92 7.67 -6.35 -0.56
C SER A 92 6.71 -5.73 0.43
N ALA A 93 5.40 -5.76 0.16
CA ALA A 93 4.37 -5.41 1.12
C ALA A 93 3.24 -6.43 1.12
N ALA A 94 2.86 -6.92 2.31
CA ALA A 94 1.69 -7.76 2.53
C ALA A 94 0.55 -6.91 3.10
N LEU A 95 -0.55 -6.82 2.38
CA LEU A 95 -1.74 -6.04 2.72
C LEU A 95 -2.89 -6.99 3.08
N LEU A 96 -3.45 -6.83 4.28
CA LEU A 96 -4.72 -7.45 4.66
C LEU A 96 -5.86 -6.47 4.44
N SER A 97 -6.80 -6.84 3.56
CA SER A 97 -8.00 -6.08 3.24
C SER A 97 -9.26 -6.92 3.44
N VAL A 98 -10.39 -6.26 3.67
CA VAL A 98 -11.71 -6.88 3.76
C VAL A 98 -12.63 -6.21 2.76
N TYR A 99 -13.20 -7.01 1.86
CA TYR A 99 -13.97 -6.54 0.70
C TYR A 99 -15.47 -6.80 0.84
N GLY A 100 -16.25 -5.81 0.39
CA GLY A 100 -17.69 -5.91 0.16
C GLY A 100 -18.51 -6.05 1.45
N ALA A 101 -19.82 -6.01 1.30
CA ALA A 101 -20.76 -6.02 2.42
C ALA A 101 -20.70 -7.32 3.27
N SER A 102 -20.26 -8.43 2.66
CA SER A 102 -20.11 -9.72 3.34
C SER A 102 -18.80 -9.88 4.08
N GLY A 103 -17.88 -8.92 4.00
CA GLY A 103 -16.63 -8.91 4.77
C GLY A 103 -15.62 -9.98 4.33
N SER A 104 -15.36 -10.12 3.04
CA SER A 104 -14.44 -11.13 2.51
C SER A 104 -12.97 -10.74 2.77
N PRO A 105 -12.21 -11.46 3.62
CA PRO A 105 -10.80 -11.15 3.85
C PRO A 105 -9.94 -11.53 2.64
N THR A 106 -8.95 -10.71 2.31
CA THR A 106 -8.01 -10.91 1.20
C THR A 106 -6.62 -10.46 1.62
N LEU A 107 -5.62 -11.31 1.36
CA LEU A 107 -4.21 -10.96 1.48
C LEU A 107 -3.67 -10.63 0.09
N SER A 108 -3.12 -9.44 -0.09
CA SER A 108 -2.46 -9.00 -1.33
C SER A 108 -0.99 -8.75 -1.08
N GLU A 109 -0.14 -9.11 -2.04
CA GLU A 109 1.31 -8.91 -1.97
C GLU A 109 1.76 -7.99 -3.11
N TYR A 110 2.56 -6.97 -2.79
CA TYR A 110 3.14 -6.04 -3.74
C TYR A 110 4.66 -6.12 -3.69
N ASN A 111 5.32 -6.06 -4.85
CA ASN A 111 6.76 -6.20 -4.95
C ASN A 111 7.36 -5.09 -5.83
N VAL A 112 8.44 -4.46 -5.36
CA VAL A 112 9.19 -3.45 -6.09
C VAL A 112 10.67 -3.75 -6.02
N THR A 113 11.32 -3.87 -7.18
CA THR A 113 12.77 -4.03 -7.27
C THR A 113 13.47 -2.70 -7.02
N VAL A 114 14.44 -2.71 -6.10
CA VAL A 114 15.21 -1.52 -5.70
C VAL A 114 16.70 -1.82 -5.65
N THR A 115 17.51 -0.76 -5.59
CA THR A 115 18.94 -0.85 -5.26
C THR A 115 19.20 -0.19 -3.92
N ILE A 116 19.70 -0.92 -2.94
CA ILE A 116 20.17 -0.33 -1.68
C ILE A 116 21.61 0.16 -1.89
N GLY A 117 21.79 1.47 -1.90
CA GLY A 117 23.03 2.17 -2.29
C GLY A 117 23.50 3.20 -1.27
N ASP A 118 24.20 4.22 -1.75
CA ASP A 118 24.79 5.28 -0.92
C ASP A 118 23.93 6.54 -0.84
N LYS A 119 22.84 6.60 -1.61
CA LYS A 119 21.87 7.70 -1.63
C LYS A 119 20.45 7.19 -1.83
N THR A 120 19.47 7.99 -1.43
CA THR A 120 18.07 7.75 -1.75
C THR A 120 17.71 8.55 -3.00
N SER A 121 17.14 7.88 -4.00
CA SER A 121 16.73 8.51 -5.26
C SER A 121 15.46 9.32 -5.10
N THR A 122 15.30 10.38 -5.90
CA THR A 122 14.02 11.10 -6.07
C THR A 122 13.09 10.41 -7.06
N GLU A 123 13.57 9.40 -7.80
CA GLU A 123 12.77 8.57 -8.69
C GLU A 123 12.20 7.35 -7.98
N TYR A 124 10.92 7.07 -8.20
CA TYR A 124 10.21 5.95 -7.58
C TYR A 124 9.98 4.79 -8.57
N GLY A 125 10.09 3.56 -8.08
CA GLY A 125 9.56 2.36 -8.71
C GLY A 125 8.16 2.06 -8.18
N SER A 126 7.32 1.39 -8.97
CA SER A 126 5.95 1.02 -8.59
C SER A 126 5.75 -0.49 -8.68
N SER A 127 4.94 -1.04 -7.79
CA SER A 127 4.48 -2.41 -7.93
C SER A 127 3.46 -2.49 -9.07
N SER A 128 3.62 -3.49 -9.94
CA SER A 128 2.66 -3.83 -11.01
C SER A 128 1.61 -4.82 -10.52
#